data_AF-A0A562TGE0-F1
#
_entry.id   AF-A0A562TGE0-F1
#
_cell.length_a   1.000
_cell.length_b   1.000
_cell.length_c   1.000
_cell.angle_alpha   90.00
_cell.angle_beta   90.00
_cell.angle_gamma   90.00
#
_symmetry.space_group_name_H-M   'P 1'
#
loop_
_entity.id
_entity.type
_entity.pdbx_description
1 polymer ?
#
loop_
_entity_poly.entity_id
_entity_poly.type
_entity_poly.pdbx_seq_one_letter_code
_entity_poly.pdbx_strand_id
1 'polypeptide(L)'
;MSSNTPRAGEVYFEFQQVGQQIRVAAIDGATGIEVVVFGPQQAPQRDLEQIALRKLQRRLQREKSDVDPFRKQDGRGFGTF
;
A
#
# COMPACT_ATOMS: atom_id res chain seq x y z
N MET A 1 -11.49 14.96 24.60
CA MET A 1 -11.89 14.46 23.27
C MET A 1 -10.62 14.26 22.46
N SER A 2 -10.18 13.01 22.26
CA SER A 2 -8.98 12.72 21.47
C SER A 2 -9.27 13.05 20.01
N SER A 3 -8.61 14.05 19.43
CA SER A 3 -8.72 14.38 18.02
C SER A 3 -8.14 13.23 17.18
N ASN A 4 -9.00 12.40 16.60
CA ASN A 4 -8.63 11.30 15.68
C ASN A 4 -8.25 11.84 14.29
N THR A 5 -7.41 12.88 14.25
CA THR A 5 -6.95 13.48 13.00
C THR A 5 -5.70 12.72 12.55
N PRO A 6 -5.74 12.02 11.40
CA PRO A 6 -4.60 11.27 10.91
C PRO A 6 -3.39 12.20 10.72
N ARG A 7 -2.23 11.80 11.24
CA ARG A 7 -1.00 12.60 11.11
C ARG A 7 -0.22 12.21 9.86
N ALA A 8 0.53 13.18 9.31
CA ALA A 8 1.50 12.90 8.26
C ALA A 8 2.57 11.91 8.77
N GLY A 9 2.75 10.80 8.06
CA GLY A 9 3.67 9.72 8.44
C GLY A 9 3.06 8.62 9.33
N GLU A 10 1.78 8.74 9.68
CA GLU A 10 1.04 7.66 10.35
C GLU A 10 0.61 6.61 9.32
N VAL A 11 0.91 5.34 9.60
CA VAL A 11 0.54 4.22 8.74
C VAL A 11 -0.28 3.22 9.54
N TYR A 12 -1.46 2.89 9.05
CA TYR A 12 -2.32 1.86 9.62
C TYR A 12 -2.08 0.53 8.91
N PHE A 13 -2.01 -0.55 9.68
CA PHE A 13 -1.87 -1.91 9.16
C PHE A 13 -3.07 -2.77 9.55
N GLU A 14 -3.59 -3.54 8.60
CA GLU A 14 -4.61 -4.54 8.82
C GLU A 14 -4.07 -5.91 8.38
N PHE A 15 -4.23 -6.92 9.24
CA PHE A 15 -3.84 -8.30 8.96
C PHE A 15 -5.07 -9.17 8.91
N GLN A 16 -5.23 -9.90 7.80
CA GLN A 16 -6.32 -10.84 7.63
C GLN A 16 -5.76 -12.16 7.13
N GLN A 17 -6.03 -13.25 7.87
CA GLN A 17 -5.68 -14.58 7.40
C GLN A 17 -6.61 -15.02 6.27
N VAL A 18 -6.02 -15.47 5.17
CA VAL A 18 -6.70 -16.02 4.00
C VAL A 18 -6.05 -17.36 3.67
N GLY A 19 -6.65 -18.45 4.14
CA GLY A 19 -6.06 -19.79 4.05
C GLY A 19 -4.70 -19.86 4.74
N GLN A 20 -3.67 -20.26 3.96
CA GLN A 20 -2.27 -20.39 4.41
C GLN A 20 -1.46 -19.09 4.28
N GLN A 21 -2.12 -17.97 3.95
CA GLN A 21 -1.50 -16.67 3.74
C GLN A 21 -2.09 -15.62 4.68
N ILE A 22 -1.34 -14.53 4.87
CA ILE A 22 -1.81 -13.31 5.53
C ILE A 22 -1.88 -12.22 4.46
N ARG A 23 -3.07 -11.65 4.29
CA ARG A 23 -3.28 -10.37 3.61
C ARG A 23 -2.89 -9.27 4.58
N VAL A 24 -2.01 -8.37 4.15
CA VAL A 24 -1.65 -7.17 4.90
C VAL A 24 -2.02 -5.95 4.08
N ALA A 25 -2.92 -5.13 4.59
CA ALA A 25 -3.18 -3.80 4.06
C ALA A 25 -2.36 -2.78 4.85
N ALA A 26 -1.70 -1.86 4.15
CA ALA A 26 -1.00 -0.72 4.73
C ALA A 26 -1.57 0.56 4.13
N ILE A 27 -2.04 1.46 4.99
CA ILE A 27 -2.75 2.69 4.61
C ILE A 27 -2.00 3.89 5.18
N ASP A 28 -1.62 4.84 4.32
CA ASP A 28 -1.09 6.13 4.77
C ASP A 28 -2.24 7.01 5.29
N GLY A 29 -2.18 7.40 6.56
CA GLY A 29 -3.27 8.12 7.22
C GLY A 29 -3.56 9.50 6.62
N ALA A 30 -2.54 10.17 6.08
CA ALA A 30 -2.70 11.52 5.53
C ALA A 30 -3.30 11.53 4.11
N THR A 31 -2.91 10.59 3.27
CA THR A 31 -3.34 10.53 1.86
C THR A 31 -4.46 9.52 1.61
N GLY A 32 -4.70 8.59 2.53
CA GLY A 32 -5.63 7.47 2.36
C GLY A 32 -5.15 6.42 1.35
N ILE A 33 -3.90 6.51 0.87
CA ILE A 33 -3.36 5.55 -0.10
C ILE A 33 -3.14 4.21 0.58
N GLU A 34 -3.77 3.17 0.04
CA GLU A 34 -3.65 1.78 0.48
C GLU A 34 -2.76 0.96 -0.46
N VAL A 35 -1.97 0.07 0.13
CA VAL A 35 -1.33 -1.05 -0.57
C VAL A 35 -1.64 -2.35 0.15
N VAL A 36 -1.93 -3.38 -0.64
CA VAL A 36 -2.18 -4.74 -0.15
C VAL A 36 -1.04 -5.66 -0.56
N VAL A 37 -0.59 -6.49 0.38
CA VAL A 37 0.40 -7.55 0.14
C VAL A 37 -0.10 -8.86 0.71
N PHE A 38 0.47 -9.96 0.21
CA PHE A 38 0.25 -11.29 0.75
C PHE A 38 1.60 -11.89 1.14
N GLY A 39 1.63 -12.62 2.25
CA GLY A 39 2.77 -13.42 2.65
C GLY A 39 2.35 -14.71 3.36
N PRO A 40 3.28 -15.62 3.62
CA PRO A 40 2.97 -16.89 4.25
C PRO A 40 2.56 -16.69 5.71
N GLN A 41 1.62 -17.50 6.21
CA GLN A 41 1.16 -17.43 7.61
C GLN A 41 2.28 -17.64 8.65
N GLN A 42 3.34 -18.36 8.27
CA GLN A 42 4.48 -18.64 9.14
C GLN A 42 5.52 -17.51 9.17
N ALA A 43 5.40 -16.50 8.30
CA ALA A 43 6.34 -15.37 8.34
C ALA A 43 6.12 -14.52 9.60
N PRO A 44 7.19 -13.97 10.19
CA PRO A 44 7.07 -12.98 11.25
C PRO A 44 6.23 -11.79 10.80
N GLN A 45 5.30 -11.34 11.65
CA GLN A 45 4.44 -10.19 11.35
C GLN A 45 5.24 -8.95 10.94
N ARG A 46 6.37 -8.69 11.62
CA ARG A 46 7.28 -7.58 11.31
C ARG A 46 7.78 -7.61 9.86
N ASP A 47 8.04 -8.79 9.30
CA ASP A 47 8.55 -8.90 7.94
C ASP A 47 7.46 -8.55 6.92
N LEU A 48 6.22 -8.99 7.19
CA LEU A 48 5.05 -8.62 6.39
C LEU A 48 4.77 -7.11 6.44
N GLU A 49 4.88 -6.50 7.63
CA GLU A 49 4.80 -5.06 7.83
C GLU A 49 5.85 -4.31 7.01
N GLN A 50 7.11 -4.75 7.06
CA GLN A 50 8.20 -4.11 6.32
C GLN A 50 7.98 -4.18 4.80
N ILE A 51 7.47 -5.30 4.28
CA ILE A 51 7.15 -5.45 2.87
C ILE A 51 6.01 -4.49 2.48
N ALA A 52 4.94 -4.44 3.29
CA ALA A 52 3.80 -3.57 3.05
C ALA A 52 4.20 -2.08 3.11
N LEU A 53 4.96 -1.68 4.12
CA LEU A 53 5.48 -0.33 4.31
C LEU A 53 6.37 0.11 3.14
N ARG A 54 7.31 -0.74 2.69
CA ARG A 54 8.17 -0.43 1.54
C ARG A 54 7.37 -0.23 0.25
N LYS A 55 6.32 -1.04 0.03
CA LYS A 55 5.47 -0.88 -1.15
C LYS A 55 4.58 0.36 -1.05
N LEU A 56 4.08 0.69 0.14
CA LEU A 56 3.34 1.94 0.39
C LEU A 56 4.23 3.15 0.12
N GLN A 57 5.46 3.19 0.64
CA GLN A 57 6.42 4.26 0.37
C GLN A 57 6.69 4.42 -1.13
N ARG A 58 6.90 3.30 -1.85
CA ARG A 58 7.09 3.33 -3.31
C ARG A 58 5.85 3.86 -4.05
N ARG A 59 4.64 3.49 -3.61
CA ARG A 59 3.37 3.98 -4.16
C ARG A 59 3.21 5.49 -3.95
N LEU A 60 3.52 5.99 -2.76
CA LEU A 60 3.49 7.42 -2.41
C LEU A 60 4.52 8.23 -3.21
N GLN A 61 5.72 7.69 -3.41
CA GLN A 61 6.73 8.32 -4.26
C GLN A 61 6.26 8.46 -5.70
N ARG A 62 5.58 7.44 -6.25
CA ARG A 62 5.01 7.48 -7.60
C ARG A 62 3.94 8.56 -7.76
N GLU A 63 3.06 8.75 -6.78
CA GLU A 63 2.06 9.83 -6.80
C GLU A 63 2.71 11.21 -6.74
N LYS A 64 3.75 11.38 -5.90
CA LYS A 64 4.48 12.65 -5.84
C LYS A 64 5.20 12.97 -7.16
N SER A 65 5.74 11.96 -7.84
CA SER A 65 6.36 12.12 -9.16
C SER A 65 5.35 12.27 -10.30
N ASP A 66 4.07 11.94 -10.06
CA ASP A 66 3.01 12.02 -11.09
C ASP A 66 2.48 13.42 -11.34
N VAL A 67 3.06 14.42 -10.68
CA VAL A 67 2.94 15.84 -11.07
C VAL A 67 3.84 16.10 -12.30
N ASP A 68 3.75 15.24 -13.31
CA ASP A 68 4.36 15.42 -14.62
C ASP A 68 3.22 15.72 -15.62
N PRO A 69 3.14 16.96 -16.16
CA PRO A 69 2.08 17.34 -17.10
C PRO A 69 2.13 16.55 -18.42
N PHE A 70 3.16 15.72 -18.65
CA PHE A 70 3.35 14.93 -19.86
C PHE A 70 3.13 13.43 -19.70
N ARG A 71 2.59 12.94 -18.56
CA ARG A 71 2.24 11.53 -18.44
C ARG A 71 1.18 11.15 -19.47
N LYS A 72 1.61 10.56 -20.58
CA LYS A 72 0.72 9.93 -21.55
C LYS A 72 0.01 8.80 -20.83
N GLN A 73 -1.32 8.91 -20.79
CA GLN A 73 -2.20 7.82 -20.46
C GLN A 73 -2.13 6.83 -21.62
N ASP A 74 -1.09 5.99 -21.64
CA ASP A 74 -0.92 4.98 -22.67
C ASP A 74 -1.97 3.89 -22.45
N GLY A 75 -3.17 4.14 -22.98
CA GLY A 75 -4.14 3.12 -23.28
C GLY A 75 -3.59 2.20 -24.36
N ARG A 76 -3.06 1.04 -23.95
CA ARG A 76 -2.97 -0.22 -24.72
C ARG A 76 -2.27 -1.30 -23.90
N GLY A 77 -2.97 -2.42 -23.65
CA GLY A 77 -2.35 -3.61 -23.06
C GLY A 77 -3.26 -4.61 -22.36
N PHE A 78 -4.59 -4.51 -22.45
CA PHE A 78 -5.42 -5.69 -22.21
C PHE A 78 -5.29 -6.58 -23.44
N GLY A 79 -4.58 -7.70 -23.28
CA GLY A 79 -4.43 -8.72 -24.31
C GLY A 79 -5.80 -9.24 -24.75
N THR A 80 -6.15 -8.97 -25.99
CA THR A 80 -6.93 -9.90 -26.81
C THR A 80 -6.01 -11.03 -27.25
N PHE A 81 -6.60 -12.23 -27.37
CA PHE A 81 -6.07 -13.56 -27.75
C PHE A 81 -5.72 -14.47 -26.57
#